data_AF-K1TWN0-F1
#
_entry.id   AF-K1TWN0-F1
#
_cell.length_a   1.000
_cell.length_b   1.000
_cell.length_c   1.000
_cell.angle_alpha   90.00
_cell.angle_beta   90.00
_cell.angle_gamma   90.00
#
_symmetry.space_group_name_H-M   'P 1'
#
loop_
_entity.id
_entity.type
_entity.pdbx_description
1 polymer ?
#
loop_
_entity_poly.entity_id
_entity_poly.type
_entity_poly.pdbx_seq_one_letter_code
_entity_poly.pdbx_strand_id
1 'polypeptide(L)'
;MLSALESGKAVFYNINTARGQWNKTAPTKGSTGWYYDADGLICEQASGVASIELDKSKKALVVEVPDNSTAGLSIAENVGFAINNGKNYDDYVRFNIPISVTNPGLIIASLELSNEAFTPSLVDFTKSQESIEKCLGISFSQFLKDIQDVNGPIAMYMVNNETGEWDTTSSYTANGLGYWVTDKYQVCSWGTDGISYYAETDTSNKGVNIGHIGVASGTKFELNFVYAMKDDPQNKFIQFKVTAIVK
;
A
#
# COMPACT_ATOMS: atom_id res chain seq x y z
N MET A 1 -29.83 -2.60 24.80
CA MET A 1 -29.44 -1.55 23.84
C MET A 1 -30.28 -1.60 22.56
N LEU A 2 -30.36 -2.71 21.83
CA LEU A 2 -31.19 -2.82 20.61
C LEU A 2 -32.68 -2.50 20.82
N SER A 3 -33.31 -3.05 21.85
CA SER A 3 -34.70 -2.70 22.21
C SER A 3 -34.90 -1.22 22.56
N ALA A 4 -33.86 -0.54 23.06
CA ALA A 4 -33.89 0.90 23.33
C ALA A 4 -33.80 1.72 22.03
N LEU A 5 -33.08 1.22 21.01
CA LEU A 5 -33.05 1.81 19.67
C LEU A 5 -34.40 1.65 18.97
N GLU A 6 -35.00 0.45 19.05
CA GLU A 6 -36.31 0.16 18.45
C GLU A 6 -37.44 0.99 19.08
N SER A 7 -37.38 1.20 20.40
CA SER A 7 -38.33 2.07 21.11
C SER A 7 -38.00 3.56 21.02
N GLY A 8 -36.91 3.94 20.35
CA GLY A 8 -36.47 5.33 20.22
C GLY A 8 -35.94 5.97 21.51
N LYS A 9 -35.79 5.20 22.59
CA LYS A 9 -35.19 5.64 23.87
C LYS A 9 -33.69 5.86 23.77
N ALA A 10 -33.04 5.22 22.82
CA ALA A 10 -31.66 5.45 22.45
C ALA A 10 -31.56 5.76 20.96
N VAL A 11 -30.48 6.41 20.57
CA VAL A 11 -30.15 6.77 19.17
C VAL A 11 -28.74 6.30 18.83
N PHE A 12 -28.49 6.07 17.54
CA PHE A 12 -27.17 5.82 16.98
C PHE A 12 -26.84 6.91 15.96
N TYR A 13 -25.76 7.65 16.17
CA TYR A 13 -25.37 8.78 15.33
C TYR A 13 -23.85 8.89 15.17
N ASN A 14 -23.45 9.61 14.13
CA ASN A 14 -22.12 10.21 14.04
C ASN A 14 -21.95 11.29 15.13
N ILE A 15 -20.70 11.65 15.40
CA ILE A 15 -20.34 12.69 16.36
C ILE A 15 -19.55 13.79 15.65
N ASN A 16 -20.05 15.02 15.72
CA ASN A 16 -19.27 16.19 15.34
C ASN A 16 -18.38 16.59 16.52
N THR A 17 -17.13 16.13 16.49
CA THR A 17 -16.14 16.36 17.55
C THR A 17 -15.76 17.84 17.68
N ALA A 18 -15.69 18.57 16.56
CA ALA A 18 -15.38 20.00 16.56
C ALA A 18 -16.44 20.84 17.27
N ARG A 19 -17.70 20.42 17.23
CA ARG A 19 -18.83 21.13 17.86
C ARG A 19 -19.32 20.47 19.15
N GLY A 20 -18.72 19.35 19.57
CA GLY A 20 -19.11 18.59 20.75
C GLY A 20 -20.58 18.17 20.76
N GLN A 21 -21.13 17.76 19.62
CA GLN A 21 -22.54 17.36 19.50
C GLN A 21 -22.76 16.21 18.52
N TRP A 22 -23.91 15.54 18.63
CA TRP A 22 -24.33 14.50 17.70
C TRP A 22 -24.53 15.07 16.29
N ASN A 23 -23.94 14.42 15.30
CA ASN A 23 -24.23 14.68 13.90
C ASN A 23 -25.46 13.85 13.49
N LYS A 24 -26.62 14.53 13.46
CA LYS A 24 -27.93 13.94 13.16
C LYS A 24 -28.25 13.90 11.65
N THR A 25 -27.23 13.99 10.80
CA THR A 25 -27.39 13.84 9.35
C THR A 25 -28.02 12.46 9.07
N ALA A 26 -28.99 12.42 8.16
CA ALA A 26 -29.67 11.17 7.80
C ALA A 26 -28.64 10.11 7.32
N PRO A 27 -28.88 8.81 7.57
CA PRO A 27 -28.05 7.74 7.05
C PRO A 27 -27.87 7.83 5.54
N THR A 28 -26.62 7.74 5.06
CA THR A 28 -26.30 7.64 3.63
C THR A 28 -25.92 6.22 3.20
N LYS A 29 -25.76 5.29 4.16
CA LYS A 29 -25.56 3.85 3.93
C LYS A 29 -26.64 3.04 4.62
N GLY A 30 -27.42 2.30 3.83
CA GLY A 30 -28.52 1.49 4.35
C GLY A 30 -29.50 2.35 5.14
N SER A 31 -29.96 1.82 6.29
CA SER A 31 -30.90 2.54 7.18
C SER A 31 -30.25 3.06 8.47
N THR A 32 -28.98 2.70 8.71
CA THR A 32 -28.31 2.87 10.01
C THR A 32 -26.80 3.12 9.86
N GLY A 33 -26.35 3.63 8.72
CA GLY A 33 -24.95 3.90 8.46
C GLY A 33 -24.70 5.12 7.59
N TRP A 34 -23.42 5.46 7.43
CA TRP A 34 -22.96 6.58 6.63
C TRP A 34 -21.72 6.20 5.82
N TYR A 35 -21.63 6.77 4.62
CA TYR A 35 -20.38 6.85 3.85
C TYR A 35 -19.60 8.09 4.26
N TYR A 36 -18.27 7.98 4.20
CA TYR A 36 -17.32 9.06 4.50
C TYR A 36 -16.41 9.30 3.30
N ASP A 37 -16.13 10.56 2.98
CA ASP A 37 -15.13 10.94 1.98
C ASP A 37 -13.71 10.94 2.56
N ALA A 38 -12.72 11.33 1.75
CA ALA A 38 -11.31 11.32 2.13
C ALA A 38 -10.95 12.29 3.26
N ASP A 39 -11.81 13.27 3.54
CA ASP A 39 -11.66 14.22 4.64
C ASP A 39 -12.42 13.77 5.91
N GLY A 40 -13.09 12.61 5.86
CA GLY A 40 -13.91 12.08 6.96
C GLY A 40 -15.29 12.74 7.07
N LEU A 41 -15.75 13.42 6.02
CA LEU A 41 -17.08 14.04 6.01
C LEU A 41 -18.13 13.06 5.48
N ILE A 42 -19.34 13.14 6.04
CA ILE A 42 -20.47 12.33 5.56
C ILE A 42 -20.76 12.71 4.11
N CYS A 43 -20.80 11.70 3.24
CA CYS A 43 -21.02 11.86 1.82
C CYS A 43 -22.00 10.81 1.27
N GLU A 44 -22.30 10.91 -0.01
CA GLU A 44 -23.05 9.91 -0.78
C GLU A 44 -22.12 8.75 -1.19
N GLN A 45 -22.70 7.58 -1.50
CA GLN A 45 -21.96 6.37 -1.84
C GLN A 45 -20.89 6.57 -2.93
N ALA A 46 -21.19 7.37 -3.97
CA ALA A 46 -20.29 7.59 -5.10
C ALA A 46 -18.96 8.28 -4.72
N SER A 47 -18.93 9.02 -3.62
CA SER A 47 -17.75 9.70 -3.09
C SER A 47 -17.17 9.02 -1.85
N GLY A 48 -17.79 7.93 -1.41
CA GLY A 48 -17.41 7.21 -0.20
C GLY A 48 -16.10 6.45 -0.38
N VAL A 49 -15.15 6.68 0.53
CA VAL A 49 -13.89 5.93 0.67
C VAL A 49 -13.87 5.06 1.93
N ALA A 50 -14.86 5.20 2.79
CA ALA A 50 -15.12 4.31 3.91
C ALA A 50 -16.59 4.39 4.30
N SER A 51 -17.05 3.46 5.11
CA SER A 51 -18.37 3.52 5.71
C SER A 51 -18.46 2.77 7.02
N ILE A 52 -19.41 3.20 7.85
CA ILE A 52 -19.76 2.54 9.11
C ILE A 52 -21.28 2.38 9.14
N GLU A 53 -21.73 1.15 9.35
CA GLU A 53 -23.15 0.82 9.51
C GLU A 53 -23.37 -0.04 10.76
N LEU A 54 -24.45 0.25 11.48
CA LEU A 54 -24.90 -0.65 12.54
C LEU A 54 -25.73 -1.80 11.95
N ASP A 55 -25.18 -3.01 11.93
CA ASP A 55 -25.94 -4.23 11.65
C ASP A 55 -26.66 -4.66 12.93
N LYS A 56 -27.95 -4.30 13.01
CA LYS A 56 -28.80 -4.64 14.16
C LYS A 56 -29.00 -6.15 14.35
N SER A 57 -28.95 -6.93 13.27
CA SER A 57 -29.18 -8.37 13.31
C SER A 57 -27.96 -9.11 13.91
N LYS A 58 -26.77 -8.74 13.45
CA LYS A 58 -25.50 -9.29 13.93
C LYS A 58 -24.99 -8.61 15.19
N LYS A 59 -25.61 -7.49 15.59
CA LYS A 59 -25.22 -6.66 16.73
C LYS A 59 -23.78 -6.15 16.59
N ALA A 60 -23.43 -5.72 15.38
CA ALA A 60 -22.07 -5.33 15.01
C ALA A 60 -22.04 -3.95 14.37
N LEU A 61 -20.92 -3.23 14.56
CA LEU A 61 -20.54 -2.12 13.70
C LEU A 61 -19.77 -2.71 12.52
N VAL A 62 -20.34 -2.58 11.33
CA VAL A 62 -19.72 -3.01 10.08
C VAL A 62 -18.94 -1.83 9.52
N VAL A 63 -17.62 -2.00 9.40
CA VAL A 63 -16.72 -1.03 8.79
C VAL A 63 -16.34 -1.57 7.42
N GLU A 64 -16.61 -0.81 6.37
CA GLU A 64 -16.30 -1.20 4.99
C GLU A 64 -15.47 -0.12 4.31
N VAL A 65 -14.43 -0.55 3.61
CA VAL A 65 -13.60 0.28 2.74
C VAL A 65 -13.87 -0.17 1.31
N PRO A 66 -14.49 0.67 0.47
CA PRO A 66 -14.71 0.37 -0.94
C PRO A 66 -13.40 0.17 -1.73
N ASP A 67 -13.44 -0.62 -2.80
CA ASP A 67 -12.26 -0.92 -3.63
C ASP A 67 -11.67 0.33 -4.33
N ASN A 68 -12.47 1.39 -4.49
CA ASN A 68 -12.01 2.67 -5.06
C ASN A 68 -11.26 3.56 -4.07
N SER A 69 -11.08 3.12 -2.81
CA SER A 69 -10.34 3.90 -1.82
C SER A 69 -8.85 3.90 -2.11
N THR A 70 -8.29 5.10 -2.23
CA THR A 70 -6.87 5.27 -2.56
C THR A 70 -5.97 4.93 -1.38
N ALA A 71 -4.84 4.30 -1.66
CA ALA A 71 -3.78 4.14 -0.67
C ALA A 71 -3.29 5.49 -0.14
N GLY A 72 -2.97 5.53 1.15
CA GLY A 72 -2.69 6.76 1.90
C GLY A 72 -3.92 7.36 2.59
N LEU A 73 -5.12 6.80 2.40
CA LEU A 73 -6.29 7.19 3.19
C LEU A 73 -6.01 6.99 4.68
N SER A 74 -6.31 8.00 5.48
CA SER A 74 -6.23 7.94 6.94
C SER A 74 -7.27 8.88 7.54
N ILE A 75 -8.39 8.32 7.96
CA ILE A 75 -9.48 9.05 8.63
C ILE A 75 -9.80 8.39 9.98
N ALA A 76 -10.49 9.11 10.86
CA ALA A 76 -10.88 8.59 12.17
C ALA A 76 -12.31 9.00 12.51
N GLU A 77 -13.23 8.05 12.34
CA GLU A 77 -14.65 8.32 12.47
C GLU A 77 -15.19 8.06 13.86
N ASN A 78 -16.22 8.81 14.21
CA ASN A 78 -16.80 8.78 15.54
C ASN A 78 -18.30 8.52 15.47
N VAL A 79 -18.69 7.32 15.89
CA VAL A 79 -20.09 6.92 16.01
C VAL A 79 -20.38 6.50 17.44
N GLY A 80 -21.65 6.54 17.84
CA GLY A 80 -22.00 6.19 19.20
C GLY A 80 -23.48 6.02 19.45
N PHE A 81 -23.76 5.46 20.61
CA PHE A 81 -25.10 5.30 21.15
C PHE A 81 -25.33 6.29 22.28
N ALA A 82 -26.48 6.95 22.31
CA ALA A 82 -26.85 7.85 23.39
C ALA A 82 -28.32 7.71 23.78
N ILE A 83 -28.65 8.11 25.00
CA ILE A 83 -30.04 8.26 25.42
C ILE A 83 -30.70 9.40 24.64
N ASN A 84 -31.90 9.15 24.12
CA ASN A 84 -32.65 10.14 23.34
C ASN A 84 -33.46 11.05 24.28
N ASN A 85 -32.78 11.96 24.95
CA ASN A 85 -33.38 12.93 25.89
C ASN A 85 -33.34 14.38 25.36
N GLY A 86 -32.94 14.58 24.09
CA GLY A 86 -32.82 15.89 23.45
C GLY A 86 -31.57 16.68 23.79
N LYS A 87 -30.72 16.21 24.72
CA LYS A 87 -29.46 16.85 25.06
C LYS A 87 -28.35 16.43 24.10
N ASN A 88 -27.33 17.27 24.02
CA ASN A 88 -26.13 17.00 23.27
C ASN A 88 -25.10 16.36 24.21
N TYR A 89 -24.47 15.27 23.76
CA TYR A 89 -23.21 14.80 24.34
C TYR A 89 -23.28 14.35 25.81
N ASP A 90 -24.42 13.84 26.26
CA ASP A 90 -24.64 13.24 27.58
C ASP A 90 -25.00 11.74 27.47
N ASP A 91 -24.69 10.98 28.51
CA ASP A 91 -25.01 9.55 28.67
C ASP A 91 -24.86 8.71 27.39
N TYR A 92 -23.60 8.53 26.96
CA TYR A 92 -23.30 7.87 25.70
C TYR A 92 -22.14 6.89 25.76
N VAL A 93 -22.13 5.97 24.78
CA VAL A 93 -20.99 5.15 24.41
C VAL A 93 -20.51 5.62 23.04
N ARG A 94 -19.23 5.98 22.94
CA ARG A 94 -18.58 6.41 21.71
C ARG A 94 -17.55 5.39 21.26
N PHE A 95 -17.54 5.13 19.96
CA PHE A 95 -16.50 4.40 19.26
C PHE A 95 -15.71 5.42 18.45
N ASN A 96 -14.40 5.44 18.65
CA ASN A 96 -13.47 6.10 17.75
C ASN A 96 -12.86 5.00 16.86
N ILE A 97 -13.12 5.07 15.56
CA ILE A 97 -12.75 4.03 14.59
C ILE A 97 -11.73 4.65 13.62
N PRO A 98 -10.43 4.43 13.83
CA PRO A 98 -9.43 4.79 12.84
C PRO A 98 -9.57 3.86 11.61
N ILE A 99 -9.63 4.45 10.42
CA ILE A 99 -9.71 3.76 9.14
C ILE A 99 -8.55 4.24 8.28
N SER A 100 -7.70 3.31 7.84
CA SER A 100 -6.60 3.63 6.95
C SER A 100 -6.47 2.61 5.83
N VAL A 101 -6.10 3.09 4.64
CA VAL A 101 -5.77 2.25 3.49
C VAL A 101 -4.30 2.42 3.22
N THR A 102 -3.54 1.35 3.46
CA THR A 102 -2.14 1.29 3.06
C THR A 102 -2.05 0.57 1.72
N ASN A 103 -1.05 0.92 0.89
CA ASN A 103 -0.68 0.09 -0.26
C ASN A 103 0.37 -0.93 0.21
N PRO A 104 -0.01 -2.16 0.59
CA PRO A 104 0.99 -3.19 0.92
C PRO A 104 1.87 -3.53 -0.29
N GLY A 105 1.45 -3.19 -1.51
CA GLY A 105 2.20 -3.40 -2.74
C GLY A 105 3.32 -2.39 -2.99
N LEU A 106 3.60 -1.43 -2.08
CA LEU A 106 4.75 -0.54 -2.19
C LEU A 106 5.67 -0.68 -0.97
N ILE A 107 6.88 -1.17 -1.21
CA ILE A 107 7.96 -1.27 -0.23
C ILE A 107 8.97 -0.15 -0.46
N ILE A 108 9.25 0.63 0.58
CA ILE A 108 10.29 1.66 0.54
C ILE A 108 11.52 1.13 1.28
N ALA A 109 12.66 1.09 0.60
CA ALA A 109 13.93 0.66 1.17
C ALA A 109 14.97 1.78 1.09
N SER A 110 15.87 1.81 2.08
CA SER A 110 17.02 2.71 2.09
C SER A 110 18.29 1.92 2.31
N LEU A 111 19.29 2.13 1.44
CA LEU A 111 20.55 1.39 1.45
C LEU A 111 21.76 2.33 1.48
N GLU A 112 22.82 1.87 2.13
CA GLU A 112 24.14 2.48 2.10
C GLU A 112 25.08 1.52 1.38
N LEU A 113 25.58 1.91 0.21
CA LEU A 113 26.44 1.08 -0.62
C LEU A 113 27.90 1.44 -0.37
N SER A 114 28.79 0.45 -0.50
CA SER A 114 30.24 0.69 -0.58
C SER A 114 30.58 1.53 -1.81
N ASN A 115 31.59 2.39 -1.75
CA ASN A 115 32.19 3.04 -2.92
C ASN A 115 32.93 2.06 -3.85
N GLU A 116 33.18 0.81 -3.42
CA GLU A 116 33.73 -0.22 -4.29
C GLU A 116 32.70 -0.65 -5.35
N ALA A 117 33.08 -0.56 -6.62
CA ALA A 117 32.25 -1.00 -7.74
C ALA A 117 31.93 -2.50 -7.61
N PHE A 118 30.70 -2.88 -8.01
CA PHE A 118 30.20 -4.26 -7.95
C PHE A 118 30.11 -4.87 -6.55
N THR A 119 30.15 -4.06 -5.49
CA THR A 119 29.86 -4.50 -4.12
C THR A 119 28.44 -4.07 -3.75
N PRO A 120 27.41 -4.91 -4.00
CA PRO A 120 26.03 -4.51 -3.82
C PRO A 120 25.61 -4.48 -2.35
N SER A 121 24.51 -3.78 -2.09
CA SER A 121 23.71 -3.93 -0.87
C SER A 121 22.40 -4.63 -1.19
N LEU A 122 21.89 -5.40 -0.24
CA LEU A 122 20.72 -6.25 -0.45
C LEU A 122 19.42 -5.56 0.01
N VAL A 123 18.42 -5.52 -0.88
CA VAL A 123 17.02 -5.38 -0.48
C VAL A 123 16.53 -6.75 -0.03
N ASP A 124 16.40 -6.93 1.29
CA ASP A 124 16.02 -8.19 1.91
C ASP A 124 14.49 -8.43 1.84
N PHE A 125 14.05 -9.43 1.08
CA PHE A 125 12.64 -9.74 0.91
C PHE A 125 11.98 -10.28 2.19
N THR A 126 12.74 -10.84 3.13
CA THR A 126 12.17 -11.39 4.37
C THR A 126 11.51 -10.29 5.21
N LYS A 127 11.97 -9.05 5.07
CA LYS A 127 11.36 -7.87 5.71
C LYS A 127 10.00 -7.49 5.12
N SER A 128 9.68 -7.99 3.93
CA SER A 128 8.45 -7.69 3.19
C SER A 128 7.60 -8.93 2.95
N GLN A 129 7.87 -10.03 3.67
CA GLN A 129 7.26 -11.34 3.43
C GLN A 129 5.72 -11.27 3.37
N GLU A 130 5.08 -10.72 4.39
CA GLU A 130 3.61 -10.65 4.46
C GLU A 130 3.02 -9.84 3.30
N SER A 131 3.71 -8.78 2.89
CA SER A 131 3.28 -7.93 1.77
C SER A 131 3.42 -8.66 0.44
N ILE A 132 4.53 -9.38 0.23
CA ILE A 132 4.76 -10.22 -0.96
C ILE A 132 3.64 -11.26 -1.06
N GLU A 133 3.38 -12.00 0.03
CA GLU A 133 2.37 -13.07 0.04
C GLU A 133 0.97 -12.53 -0.22
N LYS A 134 0.62 -11.40 0.42
CA LYS A 134 -0.68 -10.75 0.26
C LYS A 134 -0.89 -10.22 -1.16
N CYS A 135 0.11 -9.53 -1.73
CA CYS A 135 -0.06 -8.86 -3.01
C CYS A 135 0.03 -9.82 -4.21
N LEU A 136 0.85 -10.86 -4.12
CA LEU A 136 0.97 -11.84 -5.21
C LEU A 136 -0.03 -13.00 -5.07
N GLY A 137 -0.59 -13.22 -3.88
CA GLY A 137 -1.53 -14.31 -3.62
C GLY A 137 -0.87 -15.70 -3.63
N ILE A 138 0.45 -15.77 -3.39
CA ILE A 138 1.25 -17.00 -3.32
C ILE A 138 2.07 -17.00 -2.03
N SER A 139 2.56 -18.17 -1.59
CA SER A 139 3.45 -18.22 -0.42
C SER A 139 4.82 -17.63 -0.74
N PHE A 140 5.53 -17.15 0.28
CA PHE A 140 6.86 -16.56 0.12
C PHE A 140 7.87 -17.57 -0.43
N SER A 141 7.76 -18.84 -0.01
CA SER A 141 8.59 -19.93 -0.57
C SER A 141 8.32 -20.16 -2.05
N GLN A 142 7.06 -20.03 -2.50
CA GLN A 142 6.71 -20.15 -3.91
C GLN A 142 7.21 -18.94 -4.70
N PHE A 143 7.07 -17.73 -4.16
CA PHE A 143 7.66 -16.50 -4.72
C PHE A 143 9.17 -16.66 -4.95
N LEU A 144 9.94 -17.06 -3.93
CA LEU A 144 11.39 -17.25 -4.04
C LEU A 144 11.80 -18.33 -5.06
N LYS A 145 10.92 -19.29 -5.33
CA LYS A 145 11.13 -20.32 -6.35
C LYS A 145 10.86 -19.77 -7.75
N ASP A 146 9.76 -19.04 -7.92
CA ASP A 146 9.29 -18.55 -9.21
C ASP A 146 10.17 -17.45 -9.79
N ILE A 147 10.80 -16.64 -8.94
CA ILE A 147 11.72 -15.58 -9.37
C ILE A 147 13.13 -16.10 -9.76
N GLN A 148 13.39 -17.41 -9.68
CA GLN A 148 14.64 -18.03 -10.14
C GLN A 148 14.65 -18.29 -11.65
N ASP A 149 13.48 -18.41 -12.26
CA ASP A 149 13.33 -18.69 -13.69
C ASP A 149 12.85 -17.43 -14.40
N VAL A 150 13.69 -16.89 -15.29
CA VAL A 150 13.34 -15.72 -16.12
C VAL A 150 12.11 -15.96 -17.01
N ASN A 151 11.86 -17.23 -17.36
CA ASN A 151 10.68 -17.66 -18.10
C ASN A 151 9.53 -18.10 -17.18
N GLY A 152 9.74 -18.08 -15.86
CA GLY A 152 8.76 -18.44 -14.84
C GLY A 152 7.54 -17.51 -14.80
N PRO A 153 6.61 -17.73 -13.85
CA PRO A 153 5.33 -17.03 -13.82
C PRO A 153 5.44 -15.58 -13.34
N ILE A 154 6.58 -15.16 -12.78
CA ILE A 154 6.82 -13.81 -12.28
C ILE A 154 7.80 -13.09 -13.20
N ALA A 155 7.52 -11.83 -13.51
CA ALA A 155 8.45 -10.92 -14.15
C ALA A 155 8.89 -9.83 -13.18
N MET A 156 10.12 -9.35 -13.36
CA MET A 156 10.57 -8.09 -12.77
C MET A 156 10.50 -7.01 -13.84
N TYR A 157 10.03 -5.81 -13.52
CA TYR A 157 10.08 -4.66 -14.42
C TYR A 157 10.70 -3.46 -13.72
N MET A 158 11.56 -2.72 -14.41
CA MET A 158 11.96 -1.40 -13.93
C MET A 158 10.78 -0.44 -14.05
N VAL A 159 10.64 0.46 -13.09
CA VAL A 159 9.58 1.47 -13.07
C VAL A 159 10.20 2.83 -13.30
N ASN A 160 9.65 3.60 -14.23
CA ASN A 160 10.06 4.97 -14.49
C ASN A 160 9.77 5.83 -13.25
N ASN A 161 10.81 6.47 -12.70
CA ASN A 161 10.71 7.26 -11.47
C ASN A 161 9.79 8.49 -11.60
N GLU A 162 9.59 9.01 -12.81
CA GLU A 162 8.77 10.19 -13.09
C GLU A 162 7.32 9.83 -13.45
N THR A 163 7.13 8.84 -14.34
CA THR A 163 5.81 8.50 -14.88
C THR A 163 5.13 7.36 -14.15
N GLY A 164 5.88 6.53 -13.43
CA GLY A 164 5.38 5.29 -12.82
C GLY A 164 5.15 4.15 -13.82
N GLU A 165 5.47 4.35 -15.09
CA GLU A 165 5.30 3.32 -16.12
C GLU A 165 6.33 2.19 -15.98
N TRP A 166 5.87 0.96 -16.19
CA TRP A 166 6.72 -0.23 -16.12
C TRP A 166 7.37 -0.48 -17.47
N ASP A 167 8.69 -0.69 -17.49
CA ASP A 167 9.37 -1.15 -18.68
C ASP A 167 9.11 -2.65 -18.90
N THR A 168 8.03 -2.93 -19.62
CA THR A 168 7.61 -4.29 -20.00
C THR A 168 8.22 -4.76 -21.31
N THR A 169 9.09 -3.95 -21.92
CA THR A 169 9.63 -4.18 -23.27
C THR A 169 11.09 -4.63 -23.25
N SER A 170 11.87 -4.15 -22.28
CA SER A 170 13.27 -4.52 -22.14
C SER A 170 13.43 -5.96 -21.67
N SER A 171 14.35 -6.67 -22.31
CA SER A 171 14.86 -7.95 -21.79
C SER A 171 15.74 -7.71 -20.55
N TYR A 172 15.87 -8.72 -19.70
CA TYR A 172 16.82 -8.67 -18.57
C TYR A 172 18.24 -8.48 -19.08
N THR A 173 18.94 -7.48 -18.55
CA THR A 173 20.30 -7.13 -18.99
C THR A 173 21.37 -7.49 -17.96
N ALA A 174 20.97 -7.80 -16.73
CA ALA A 174 21.84 -8.24 -15.64
C ALA A 174 21.51 -9.69 -15.22
N ASN A 175 22.16 -10.22 -14.18
CA ASN A 175 21.94 -11.61 -13.76
C ASN A 175 20.53 -11.87 -13.25
N GLY A 176 20.00 -13.06 -13.55
CA GLY A 176 18.65 -13.49 -13.14
C GLY A 176 17.55 -12.59 -13.71
N LEU A 177 16.51 -12.37 -12.92
CA LEU A 177 15.60 -11.25 -13.14
C LEU A 177 16.35 -9.98 -12.72
N GLY A 178 17.00 -9.30 -13.67
CA GLY A 178 17.87 -8.17 -13.35
C GLY A 178 18.13 -7.22 -14.51
N TYR A 179 18.44 -5.98 -14.16
CA TYR A 179 18.67 -4.89 -15.11
C TYR A 179 19.90 -4.07 -14.74
N TRP A 180 20.71 -3.76 -15.76
CA TRP A 180 21.61 -2.62 -15.75
C TRP A 180 20.85 -1.36 -16.15
N VAL A 181 21.17 -0.25 -15.50
CA VAL A 181 20.57 1.05 -15.81
C VAL A 181 21.61 2.17 -15.85
N THR A 182 21.30 3.21 -16.60
CA THR A 182 22.12 4.42 -16.69
C THR A 182 21.94 5.34 -15.47
N ASP A 183 22.72 6.41 -15.41
CA ASP A 183 22.56 7.52 -14.46
C ASP A 183 21.18 8.21 -14.52
N LYS A 184 20.46 8.04 -15.64
CA LYS A 184 19.07 8.48 -15.86
C LYS A 184 18.03 7.40 -15.60
N TYR A 185 18.42 6.28 -14.99
CA TYR A 185 17.52 5.17 -14.63
C TYR A 185 16.87 4.46 -15.81
N GLN A 186 17.48 4.55 -17.00
CA GLN A 186 17.01 3.86 -18.20
C GLN A 186 17.69 2.51 -18.31
N VAL A 187 16.94 1.46 -18.65
CA VAL A 187 17.50 0.12 -18.90
C VAL A 187 18.53 0.19 -20.02
N CYS A 188 19.70 -0.41 -19.79
CA CYS A 188 20.79 -0.48 -20.76
C CYS A 188 21.45 -1.86 -20.75
N SER A 189 22.30 -2.14 -21.73
CA SER A 189 23.08 -3.38 -21.80
C SER A 189 24.43 -3.21 -21.11
N TRP A 190 25.01 -4.32 -20.64
CA TRP A 190 26.38 -4.36 -20.15
C TRP A 190 27.37 -3.73 -21.16
N GLY A 191 28.29 -2.90 -20.66
CA GLY A 191 29.31 -2.25 -21.47
C GLY A 191 28.82 -1.05 -22.30
N THR A 192 27.57 -0.62 -22.13
CA THR A 192 27.06 0.63 -22.73
C THR A 192 27.68 1.84 -22.01
N ASP A 193 28.08 2.86 -22.78
CA ASP A 193 28.51 4.14 -22.22
C ASP A 193 27.40 4.75 -21.34
N GLY A 194 27.76 5.15 -20.12
CA GLY A 194 26.81 5.74 -19.15
C GLY A 194 26.06 4.74 -18.28
N ILE A 195 26.39 3.44 -18.34
CA ILE A 195 25.96 2.46 -17.33
C ILE A 195 26.39 2.91 -15.93
N SER A 196 25.51 2.80 -14.94
CA SER A 196 25.78 3.34 -13.59
C SER A 196 25.31 2.43 -12.46
N TYR A 197 24.14 1.81 -12.58
CA TYR A 197 23.54 1.03 -11.50
C TYR A 197 23.02 -0.31 -12.00
N TYR A 198 22.75 -1.22 -11.06
CA TYR A 198 22.04 -2.45 -11.34
C TYR A 198 21.12 -2.86 -10.19
N ALA A 199 20.07 -3.58 -10.55
CA ALA A 199 19.22 -4.33 -9.65
C ALA A 199 19.17 -5.78 -10.15
N GLU A 200 19.65 -6.73 -9.34
CA GLU A 200 19.76 -8.14 -9.70
C GLU A 200 19.10 -9.02 -8.64
N THR A 201 18.15 -9.85 -9.05
CA THR A 201 17.52 -10.81 -8.12
C THR A 201 18.54 -11.83 -7.65
N ASP A 202 18.70 -11.96 -6.34
CA ASP A 202 19.55 -12.94 -5.67
C ASP A 202 18.71 -13.80 -4.75
N THR A 203 18.23 -14.92 -5.29
CA THR A 203 17.39 -15.86 -4.54
C THR A 203 18.16 -16.65 -3.50
N SER A 204 19.49 -16.74 -3.61
CA SER A 204 20.34 -17.39 -2.59
C SER A 204 20.34 -16.57 -1.31
N ASN A 205 20.38 -15.24 -1.45
CA ASN A 205 20.28 -14.30 -0.33
C ASN A 205 18.86 -13.77 -0.08
N LYS A 206 17.86 -14.28 -0.82
CA LYS A 206 16.43 -13.91 -0.68
C LYS A 206 16.18 -12.42 -0.84
N GLY A 207 16.74 -11.79 -1.87
CA GLY A 207 16.59 -10.36 -2.07
C GLY A 207 16.95 -9.87 -3.47
N VAL A 208 17.13 -8.56 -3.58
CA VAL A 208 17.67 -7.90 -4.78
C VAL A 208 18.97 -7.21 -4.41
N ASN A 209 20.04 -7.56 -5.11
CA ASN A 209 21.31 -6.86 -5.04
C ASN A 209 21.20 -5.54 -5.79
N ILE A 210 21.47 -4.45 -5.08
CA ILE A 210 21.52 -3.10 -5.63
C ILE A 210 22.98 -2.65 -5.60
N GLY A 211 23.53 -2.35 -6.78
CA GLY A 211 24.93 -1.95 -6.89
C GLY A 211 25.17 -0.89 -7.95
N HIS A 212 26.44 -0.52 -8.09
CA HIS A 212 26.88 0.55 -8.98
C HIS A 212 28.24 0.28 -9.63
N ILE A 213 28.54 1.08 -10.66
CA ILE A 213 29.83 1.14 -11.35
C ILE A 213 30.12 2.59 -11.75
N GLY A 214 31.32 3.10 -11.45
CA GLY A 214 31.74 4.43 -11.90
C GLY A 214 31.00 5.60 -11.23
N VAL A 215 30.36 5.37 -10.08
CA VAL A 215 29.61 6.39 -9.34
C VAL A 215 30.45 6.91 -8.17
N ALA A 216 30.46 8.23 -7.98
CA ALA A 216 31.23 8.86 -6.91
C ALA A 216 30.58 8.66 -5.53
N SER A 217 31.40 8.51 -4.49
CA SER A 217 30.96 8.60 -3.08
C SER A 217 30.16 9.88 -2.82
N GLY A 218 29.14 9.76 -1.97
CA GLY A 218 28.15 10.79 -1.66
C GLY A 218 26.98 10.88 -2.64
N THR A 219 27.06 10.19 -3.79
CA THR A 219 25.97 10.18 -4.76
C THR A 219 24.76 9.44 -4.22
N LYS A 220 23.60 10.08 -4.27
CA LYS A 220 22.30 9.47 -3.97
C LYS A 220 21.59 9.11 -5.27
N PHE A 221 20.95 7.97 -5.29
CA PHE A 221 20.16 7.52 -6.44
C PHE A 221 18.92 6.75 -6.00
N GLU A 222 17.96 6.61 -6.91
CA GLU A 222 16.72 5.88 -6.67
C GLU A 222 16.47 4.86 -7.79
N LEU A 223 16.24 3.61 -7.41
CA LEU A 223 15.77 2.57 -8.31
C LEU A 223 14.35 2.15 -7.90
N ASN A 224 13.44 2.14 -8.87
CA ASN A 224 12.12 1.56 -8.70
C ASN A 224 11.98 0.32 -9.59
N PHE A 225 11.46 -0.75 -9.01
CA PHE A 225 11.17 -1.97 -9.74
C PHE A 225 9.97 -2.70 -9.13
N VAL A 226 9.36 -3.58 -9.90
CA VAL A 226 8.18 -4.34 -9.50
C VAL A 226 8.38 -5.81 -9.82
N TYR A 227 7.88 -6.70 -8.95
CA TYR A 227 7.62 -8.10 -9.30
C TYR A 227 6.13 -8.27 -9.54
N ALA A 228 5.76 -8.81 -10.70
CA ALA A 228 4.38 -9.00 -11.10
C ALA A 228 4.13 -10.40 -11.64
N MET A 229 2.99 -10.98 -11.29
CA MET A 229 2.52 -12.23 -11.90
C MET A 229 2.19 -11.97 -13.38
N LYS A 230 2.74 -12.76 -14.30
CA LYS A 230 2.57 -12.55 -15.75
C LYS A 230 1.13 -12.77 -16.23
N ASP A 231 0.33 -13.56 -15.52
CA ASP A 231 -1.07 -13.84 -15.83
C ASP A 231 -2.04 -12.77 -15.29
N ASP A 232 -1.62 -11.98 -14.31
CA ASP A 232 -2.43 -10.91 -13.70
C ASP A 232 -1.56 -9.73 -13.19
N PRO A 233 -0.79 -9.08 -14.08
CA PRO A 233 0.26 -8.15 -13.67
C PRO A 233 -0.28 -6.86 -13.04
N GLN A 234 -1.54 -6.50 -13.31
CA GLN A 234 -2.15 -5.26 -12.80
C GLN A 234 -2.77 -5.42 -11.41
N ASN A 235 -3.05 -6.64 -10.96
CA ASN A 235 -3.65 -6.87 -9.65
C ASN A 235 -2.73 -7.67 -8.71
N LYS A 236 -1.78 -8.44 -9.26
CA LYS A 236 -0.84 -9.26 -8.48
C LYS A 236 0.58 -8.82 -8.68
N PHE A 237 0.97 -7.77 -7.95
CA PHE A 237 2.30 -7.23 -8.01
C PHE A 237 2.77 -6.65 -6.68
N ILE A 238 4.09 -6.50 -6.53
CA ILE A 238 4.72 -5.77 -5.43
C ILE A 238 5.86 -4.92 -5.97
N GLN A 239 5.81 -3.62 -5.69
CA GLN A 239 6.77 -2.61 -6.09
C GLN A 239 7.73 -2.30 -4.95
N PHE A 240 8.99 -2.11 -5.31
CA PHE A 240 10.07 -1.67 -4.44
C PHE A 240 10.59 -0.33 -4.94
N LYS A 241 10.64 0.66 -4.03
CA LYS A 241 11.26 1.96 -4.23
C LYS A 241 12.48 2.05 -3.33
N VAL A 242 13.66 2.02 -3.93
CA VAL A 242 14.94 1.93 -3.21
C VAL A 242 15.69 3.24 -3.36
N THR A 243 15.91 3.93 -2.25
CA THR A 243 16.85 5.05 -2.19
C THR A 243 18.20 4.54 -1.69
N ALA A 244 19.27 4.82 -2.43
CA ALA A 244 20.62 4.39 -2.11
C ALA A 244 21.57 5.58 -2.04
N ILE A 245 22.58 5.49 -1.17
CA ILE A 245 23.72 6.40 -1.13
C ILE A 245 25.03 5.62 -1.22
N VAL A 246 25.94 6.05 -2.09
CA VAL A 246 27.30 5.49 -2.17
C VAL A 246 28.16 6.13 -1.08
N LYS A 247 28.85 5.33 -0.25
CA LYS A 247 29.73 5.78 0.83
C LYS A 247 31.20 5.58 0.51
#